data_AF-W9S753-F1
#
_entry.id   AF-W9S753-F1
#
_cell.length_a   1.000
_cell.length_b   1.000
_cell.length_c   1.000
_cell.angle_alpha   90.00
_cell.angle_beta   90.00
_cell.angle_gamma   90.00
#
_symmetry.space_group_name_H-M   'P 1'
#
loop_
_entity.id
_entity.type
_entity.pdbx_description
1 polymer ?
#
loop_
_entity_poly.entity_id
_entity_poly.type
_entity_poly.pdbx_seq_one_letter_code
_entity_poly.pdbx_strand_id
1 'polypeptide(L)'
;MCRLIKYSKEGYARIGVMPRYGDADSIKWFKVETNWTFHIFNCFEDGDDRVWGCRTLESVMRQDLYLDPSTKKNIDTKLGEGLLYDRLYEWRLSMRTGETSTKEFEEVIKVEYHMFEKNTFCNGAAFVPNKGGLQEDDGLDRHVFVIDAK
;
A
#
# COMPACT_ATOMS: atom_id res chain seq x y z
N MET A 1 25.32 -11.61 4.77
CA MET A 1 24.34 -12.07 5.77
C MET A 1 23.08 -11.23 5.57
N CYS A 2 22.03 -11.76 4.95
CA CYS A 2 20.75 -11.05 4.87
C CYS A 2 20.05 -11.15 6.23
N ARG A 3 19.72 -10.01 6.82
CA ARG A 3 19.01 -9.93 8.08
C ARG A 3 17.52 -10.17 7.79
N LEU A 4 16.95 -11.24 8.34
CA LEU A 4 15.52 -11.52 8.21
C LEU A 4 14.72 -10.47 9.00
N ILE A 5 13.74 -9.84 8.37
CA ILE A 5 12.75 -8.99 9.05
C ILE A 5 11.63 -9.90 9.58
N LYS A 6 11.34 -9.82 10.88
CA LYS A 6 10.30 -10.63 11.54
C LYS A 6 9.06 -9.77 11.79
N TYR A 7 7.88 -10.26 11.39
CA TYR A 7 6.60 -9.67 11.75
C TYR A 7 6.20 -10.05 13.18
N SER A 8 5.73 -9.08 13.97
CA SER A 8 5.15 -9.29 15.29
C SER A 8 3.66 -8.99 15.24
N LYS A 9 2.83 -9.94 15.68
CA LYS A 9 1.38 -9.73 15.86
C LYS A 9 1.06 -9.02 17.17
N GLU A 10 1.97 -9.14 18.14
CA GLU A 10 1.81 -8.52 19.46
C GLU A 10 2.20 -7.04 19.39
N GLY A 11 1.34 -6.17 19.94
CA GLY A 11 1.61 -4.73 20.10
C GLY A 11 0.71 -3.83 19.25
N TYR A 12 1.32 -2.80 18.67
CA TYR A 12 0.68 -1.82 17.80
C TYR A 12 1.70 -1.33 16.76
N ALA A 13 1.21 -0.91 15.59
CA ALA A 13 2.01 -0.16 14.63
C ALA A 13 1.91 1.35 14.93
N ARG A 14 2.78 2.16 14.31
CA ARG A 14 2.73 3.62 14.48
C ARG A 14 2.83 4.34 13.15
N ILE A 15 2.11 5.45 13.03
CA ILE A 15 2.24 6.43 11.95
C ILE A 15 2.83 7.70 12.57
N GLY A 16 3.89 8.24 11.95
CA GLY A 16 4.53 9.48 12.38
C GLY A 16 4.18 10.60 11.43
N VAL A 17 3.65 11.71 11.95
CA VAL A 17 3.44 12.94 11.19
C VAL A 17 4.59 13.90 11.54
N MET A 18 5.40 14.23 10.54
CA MET A 18 6.50 15.18 10.67
C MET A 18 6.16 16.44 9.88
N PRO A 19 6.16 17.63 10.52
CA PRO A 19 6.02 18.89 9.79
C PRO A 19 7.07 19.02 8.69
N ARG A 20 6.71 19.62 7.55
CA ARG A 20 7.59 19.75 6.37
C ARG A 20 8.95 20.38 6.68
N TYR A 21 8.98 21.30 7.63
CA TYR A 21 10.19 22.02 8.05
C TYR A 21 10.65 21.63 9.46
N GLY A 22 10.12 20.53 9.99
CA GLY A 22 10.51 19.98 11.28
C GLY A 22 11.71 19.03 11.19
N ASP A 23 12.03 18.42 12.33
CA ASP A 23 13.07 17.41 12.50
C ASP A 23 12.51 16.14 13.15
N ALA A 24 13.39 15.18 13.45
CA ALA A 24 13.02 13.91 14.06
C ALA A 24 12.33 14.06 15.43
N ASP A 25 12.65 15.11 16.18
CA ASP A 25 12.06 15.38 17.50
C ASP A 25 10.68 16.02 17.37
N SER A 26 10.39 16.65 16.23
CA SER A 26 9.08 17.22 15.92
C SER A 26 8.01 16.21 15.48
N ILE A 27 8.36 14.91 15.35
CA ILE A 27 7.42 13.88 14.90
C ILE A 27 6.34 13.64 15.96
N LYS A 28 5.08 13.80 15.57
CA LYS A 28 3.95 13.32 16.35
C LYS A 28 3.63 11.87 15.98
N TRP A 29 3.81 10.95 16.94
CA TRP A 29 3.54 9.53 16.75
C TRP A 29 2.12 9.15 17.15
N PHE A 30 1.44 8.45 16.27
CA PHE A 30 0.09 7.94 16.43
C PHE A 30 0.12 6.42 16.48
N LYS A 31 -0.58 5.81 17.44
CA LYS A 31 -0.68 4.34 17.53
C LYS A 31 -1.82 3.88 16.63
N VAL A 32 -1.58 2.83 15.85
CA VAL A 32 -2.61 2.18 15.02
C VAL A 32 -2.56 0.67 15.27
N GLU A 33 -3.62 -0.04 14.90
CA GLU A 33 -3.66 -1.51 14.98
C GLU A 33 -2.43 -2.13 14.32
N THR A 34 -1.91 -3.22 14.90
CA THR A 34 -0.81 -3.98 14.29
C THR A 34 -1.21 -4.40 12.88
N ASN A 35 -0.46 -3.95 11.89
CA ASN A 35 -0.70 -4.26 10.50
C ASN A 35 0.63 -4.23 9.73
N TRP A 36 0.58 -4.72 8.49
CA TRP A 36 1.62 -4.50 7.50
C TRP A 36 1.03 -3.69 6.36
N THR A 37 1.52 -2.46 6.19
CA THR A 37 1.13 -1.54 5.13
C THR A 37 2.26 -1.43 4.12
N PHE A 38 2.01 -1.80 2.86
CA PHE A 38 3.02 -1.74 1.79
C PHE A 38 2.99 -0.41 1.05
N HIS A 39 1.79 0.07 0.73
CA HIS A 39 1.59 1.26 -0.09
C HIS A 39 0.76 2.27 0.68
N ILE A 40 1.30 3.48 0.81
CA ILE A 40 0.53 4.67 1.17
C ILE A 40 0.24 5.39 -0.13
N PHE A 41 -1.04 5.60 -0.45
CA PHE A 41 -1.47 6.20 -1.70
C PHE A 41 -1.53 7.71 -1.62
N ASN A 42 -2.11 8.22 -0.53
CA ASN A 42 -2.30 9.64 -0.36
C ASN A 42 -2.33 10.01 1.13
N CYS A 43 -1.99 11.26 1.42
CA CYS A 43 -2.07 11.88 2.73
C CYS A 43 -2.53 13.33 2.55
N PHE A 44 -3.62 13.73 3.22
CA PHE A 44 -4.15 15.09 3.10
C PHE A 44 -4.81 15.55 4.41
N GLU A 45 -4.96 16.87 4.55
CA GLU A 45 -5.57 17.51 5.70
C GLU A 45 -7.05 17.84 5.41
N ASP A 46 -7.95 17.40 6.29
CA ASP A 46 -9.39 17.70 6.27
C ASP A 46 -9.90 17.80 7.71
N GLY A 47 -9.48 18.87 8.39
CA GLY A 47 -9.62 19.06 9.83
C GLY A 47 -8.64 18.22 10.65
N ASP A 48 -8.60 16.92 10.40
CA ASP A 48 -7.57 15.98 10.87
C ASP A 48 -6.69 15.53 9.68
N ASP A 49 -5.51 14.96 9.97
CA ASP A 49 -4.68 14.31 8.94
C ASP A 49 -5.32 12.99 8.52
N ARG A 50 -5.48 12.77 7.23
CA ARG A 50 -6.06 11.54 6.65
C ARG A 50 -5.00 10.85 5.81
N VAL A 51 -4.71 9.60 6.15
CA VAL A 51 -3.74 8.75 5.46
C VAL A 51 -4.48 7.59 4.81
N TRP A 52 -4.30 7.41 3.52
CA TRP A 52 -4.88 6.30 2.76
C TRP A 52 -3.80 5.31 2.34
N GLY A 53 -4.04 4.03 2.56
CA GLY A 53 -3.09 3.00 2.18
C GLY A 53 -3.65 1.59 2.22
N CYS A 54 -2.85 0.67 1.71
CA CYS A 54 -3.18 -0.74 1.58
C CYS A 54 -2.51 -1.55 2.67
N ARG A 55 -3.33 -2.27 3.47
CA ARG A 55 -2.82 -3.28 4.42
C ARG A 55 -3.16 -4.68 3.94
N THR A 56 -2.28 -5.61 4.25
CA THR A 56 -2.53 -7.05 4.09
C THR A 56 -3.38 -7.58 5.24
N LEU A 57 -4.27 -8.54 4.95
CA LEU A 57 -4.98 -9.29 5.99
C LEU A 57 -4.00 -10.20 6.73
N GLU A 58 -4.11 -10.25 8.06
CA GLU A 58 -3.22 -11.01 8.94
C GLU A 58 -3.06 -12.49 8.51
N SER A 59 -2.04 -12.83 7.71
CA SER A 59 -1.29 -14.12 7.75
C SER A 59 -0.41 -14.43 6.54
N VAL A 60 -0.40 -13.66 5.45
CA VAL A 60 0.23 -14.17 4.21
C VAL A 60 1.29 -13.21 3.65
N MET A 61 2.35 -12.99 4.41
CA MET A 61 3.68 -12.98 3.78
C MET A 61 4.13 -14.44 3.65
N ARG A 62 3.49 -15.16 2.72
CA ARG A 62 4.02 -16.42 2.22
C ARG A 62 5.23 -16.07 1.35
N GLN A 63 6.38 -15.89 2.00
CA GLN A 63 7.68 -15.68 1.36
C GLN A 63 7.99 -16.76 0.29
N ASP A 64 7.36 -17.93 0.43
CA ASP A 64 7.30 -19.05 -0.51
C ASP A 64 6.64 -18.75 -1.86
N LEU A 65 5.71 -17.78 -1.94
CA LEU A 65 5.02 -17.44 -3.20
C LEU A 65 5.82 -16.52 -4.11
N TYR A 66 6.69 -15.69 -3.53
CA TYR A 66 7.52 -14.74 -4.29
C TYR A 66 8.87 -15.33 -4.69
N LEU A 67 9.34 -16.40 -4.03
CA LEU A 67 10.68 -16.96 -4.22
C LEU A 67 10.71 -18.25 -5.06
N ASP A 68 9.60 -18.99 -5.20
CA ASP A 68 9.59 -20.24 -5.96
C ASP A 68 8.32 -20.37 -6.84
N PRO A 69 8.43 -20.23 -8.17
CA PRO A 69 7.32 -20.40 -9.10
C PRO A 69 6.68 -21.80 -9.06
N SER A 70 7.36 -22.81 -8.51
CA SER A 70 6.89 -24.20 -8.49
C SER A 70 5.87 -24.49 -7.37
N THR A 71 5.81 -23.65 -6.33
CA THR A 71 4.86 -23.80 -5.20
C THR A 71 3.43 -23.37 -5.56
N LYS A 72 3.24 -22.66 -6.68
CA LYS A 72 1.92 -22.26 -7.21
C LYS A 72 0.97 -23.43 -7.48
N LYS A 73 1.49 -24.66 -7.66
CA LYS A 73 0.67 -25.84 -8.01
C LYS A 73 -0.27 -26.33 -6.91
N ASN A 74 -0.08 -25.93 -5.65
CA ASN A 74 -0.85 -26.45 -4.51
C ASN A 74 -1.79 -25.42 -3.86
N ILE A 75 -2.01 -24.27 -4.48
CA ILE A 75 -2.96 -23.28 -3.97
C ILE A 75 -4.32 -23.56 -4.61
N ASP A 76 -5.26 -23.99 -3.77
CA ASP A 76 -6.68 -24.05 -4.12
C ASP A 76 -7.08 -22.70 -4.72
N THR A 77 -7.49 -22.70 -5.98
CA THR A 77 -7.70 -21.50 -6.80
C THR A 77 -8.71 -20.54 -6.19
N LYS A 78 -9.60 -21.01 -5.31
CA LYS A 78 -10.52 -20.17 -4.52
C LYS A 78 -9.84 -19.38 -3.40
N LEU A 79 -8.74 -19.89 -2.84
CA LEU A 79 -7.98 -19.24 -1.77
C LEU A 79 -6.92 -18.27 -2.34
N GLY A 80 -6.38 -18.56 -3.53
CA GLY A 80 -5.36 -17.74 -4.17
C GLY A 80 -5.84 -16.35 -4.62
N GLU A 81 -7.11 -16.21 -5.00
CA GLU A 81 -7.68 -14.92 -5.38
C GLU A 81 -7.86 -14.01 -4.14
N GLY A 82 -8.37 -14.57 -3.03
CA GLY A 82 -8.64 -13.89 -1.76
C GLY A 82 -7.44 -13.27 -1.04
N LEU A 83 -6.25 -13.81 -1.29
CA LEU A 83 -5.03 -13.52 -0.52
C LEU A 83 -4.15 -12.43 -1.14
N LEU A 84 -4.45 -11.98 -2.36
CA LEU A 84 -3.79 -10.85 -3.02
C LEU A 84 -4.54 -9.53 -2.83
N TYR A 85 -5.67 -9.54 -2.12
CA TYR A 85 -6.44 -8.33 -1.88
C TYR A 85 -5.83 -7.55 -0.72
N ASP A 86 -5.01 -6.58 -1.07
CA ASP A 86 -4.75 -5.47 -0.18
C ASP A 86 -6.06 -4.70 0.01
N ARG A 87 -6.49 -4.54 1.26
CA ARG A 87 -7.67 -3.75 1.58
C ARG A 87 -7.26 -2.30 1.79
N LEU A 88 -8.05 -1.37 1.25
CA LEU A 88 -7.84 0.05 1.46
C LEU A 88 -8.31 0.43 2.86
N TYR A 89 -7.45 1.14 3.58
CA TYR A 89 -7.76 1.74 4.86
C TYR A 89 -7.48 3.23 4.85
N GLU A 90 -8.33 3.94 5.59
CA GLU A 90 -8.10 5.30 6.01
C GLU A 90 -7.74 5.31 7.49
N TRP A 91 -6.62 5.96 7.82
CA TRP A 91 -6.28 6.37 9.17
C TRP A 91 -6.53 7.87 9.31
N ARG A 92 -7.36 8.26 10.27
CA ARG A 92 -7.54 9.67 10.67
C ARG A 92 -6.73 9.92 11.92
N LEU A 93 -5.86 10.92 11.87
CA LEU A 93 -4.90 11.26 12.91
C LEU A 93 -5.20 12.66 13.41
N SER A 94 -5.72 12.77 14.64
CA SER A 94 -6.05 14.09 15.16
C SER A 94 -4.81 14.78 15.72
N MET A 95 -4.34 15.82 15.02
CA MET A 95 -3.21 16.62 15.48
C MET A 95 -3.52 17.39 16.76
N ARG A 96 -4.80 17.63 17.07
CA ARG A 96 -5.24 18.26 18.31
C ARG A 96 -5.25 17.29 19.49
N THR A 97 -5.93 16.14 19.38
CA THR A 97 -6.13 15.23 20.54
C THR A 97 -5.06 14.14 20.63
N GLY A 98 -4.38 13.83 19.52
CA GLY A 98 -3.49 12.66 19.42
C GLY A 98 -4.22 11.34 19.22
N GLU A 99 -5.55 11.37 19.06
CA GLU A 99 -6.35 10.17 18.82
C GLU A 99 -6.26 9.72 17.37
N THR A 100 -6.53 8.43 17.18
CA THR A 100 -6.56 7.78 15.88
C THR A 100 -7.88 7.07 15.67
N SER A 101 -8.44 7.17 14.48
CA SER A 101 -9.52 6.28 14.04
C SER A 101 -9.15 5.61 12.72
N THR A 102 -9.63 4.40 12.53
CA THR A 102 -9.38 3.59 11.34
C THR A 102 -10.71 3.31 10.67
N LYS A 103 -10.77 3.48 9.36
CA LYS A 103 -11.89 3.08 8.53
C LYS A 103 -11.39 2.15 7.43
N GLU A 104 -11.99 0.97 7.32
CA GLU A 104 -11.84 0.11 6.15
C GLU A 104 -12.80 0.57 5.06
N PHE A 105 -12.36 0.60 3.80
CA PHE A 105 -13.27 0.79 2.68
C PHE A 105 -13.85 -0.57 2.28
N GLU A 106 -15.19 -0.64 2.16
CA GLU A 106 -15.89 -1.86 1.75
C GLU A 106 -15.54 -2.25 0.31
N GLU A 107 -15.20 -1.27 -0.54
CA GLU A 107 -14.67 -1.52 -1.87
C GLU A 107 -13.24 -2.04 -1.77
N VAL A 108 -13.07 -3.28 -2.18
CA VAL A 108 -11.76 -3.87 -2.38
C VAL A 108 -11.14 -3.20 -3.60
N ILE A 109 -10.10 -2.38 -3.40
CA ILE A 109 -9.25 -1.99 -4.52
C ILE A 109 -8.50 -3.24 -4.94
N LYS A 110 -8.91 -3.80 -6.08
CA LYS A 110 -8.13 -4.85 -6.71
C LYS A 110 -6.87 -4.21 -7.25
N VAL A 111 -5.81 -4.24 -6.46
CA VAL A 111 -4.45 -3.93 -6.94
C VAL A 111 -4.03 -5.11 -7.81
N GLU A 112 -4.46 -5.08 -9.07
CA GLU A 112 -4.03 -6.06 -10.06
C GLU A 112 -2.60 -5.78 -10.47
N TYR A 113 -1.71 -6.72 -10.15
CA TYR A 113 -0.54 -6.95 -10.98
C TYR A 113 -1.07 -7.40 -12.34
N HIS A 114 -1.25 -6.45 -13.27
CA HIS A 114 -1.67 -6.75 -14.62
C HIS A 114 -0.70 -7.78 -15.21
N MET A 115 -1.17 -9.02 -15.35
CA MET A 115 -0.42 -10.07 -16.02
C MET A 115 -0.51 -9.77 -17.51
N PHE A 116 0.46 -9.03 -18.03
CA PHE A 116 0.53 -8.76 -19.46
C PHE A 116 0.71 -10.06 -20.25
N GLU A 117 0.50 -9.97 -21.57
CA GLU A 117 0.82 -11.05 -22.48
C GLU A 117 2.26 -11.57 -22.25
N LYS A 118 2.49 -12.83 -22.63
CA LYS A 118 3.81 -13.47 -22.47
C LYS A 118 4.92 -12.55 -23.00
N ASN A 119 5.96 -12.35 -22.19
CA ASN A 119 7.10 -11.45 -22.43
C ASN A 119 6.79 -9.94 -22.43
N THR A 120 5.64 -9.54 -21.92
CA THR A 120 5.33 -8.13 -21.66
C THR A 120 5.42 -7.88 -20.15
N PHE A 121 6.10 -6.82 -19.77
CA PHE A 121 6.37 -6.50 -18.36
C PHE A 121 6.21 -5.02 -18.13
N CYS A 122 5.36 -4.62 -17.18
CA CYS A 122 5.27 -3.23 -16.73
C CYS A 122 5.79 -3.17 -15.29
N ASN A 123 6.59 -2.15 -14.99
CA ASN A 123 7.09 -1.93 -13.64
C ASN A 123 6.26 -0.90 -12.86
N GLY A 124 5.34 -0.20 -13.53
CA GLY A 124 4.43 0.77 -12.92
C GLY A 124 3.65 1.59 -13.94
N ALA A 125 2.56 2.21 -13.50
CA ALA A 125 1.83 3.20 -14.28
C ALA A 125 2.07 4.59 -13.69
N ALA A 126 2.12 5.60 -14.54
CA ALA A 126 2.19 7.00 -14.15
C ALA A 126 1.07 7.78 -14.86
N PHE A 127 0.21 8.42 -14.07
CA PHE A 127 -0.81 9.31 -14.60
C PHE A 127 -0.17 10.61 -15.12
N VAL A 128 -0.58 11.05 -16.31
CA VAL A 128 -0.14 12.31 -16.92
C VAL A 128 -1.35 13.22 -17.11
N PRO A 129 -1.48 14.32 -16.34
CA PRO A 129 -2.61 15.23 -16.46
C PRO A 129 -2.59 15.99 -17.79
N ASN A 130 -3.76 16.19 -18.38
CA ASN A 130 -3.92 17.00 -19.58
C ASN A 130 -3.71 18.49 -19.26
N LYS A 131 -3.05 19.20 -20.18
CA LYS A 131 -2.80 20.63 -20.01
C LYS A 131 -4.13 21.39 -20.07
N GLY A 132 -4.47 22.07 -18.96
CA GLY A 132 -5.71 22.82 -18.84
C GLY A 132 -6.91 21.96 -18.44
N GLY A 133 -6.70 20.69 -18.07
CA GLY A 133 -7.75 19.85 -17.52
C GLY A 133 -8.31 20.41 -16.22
N LEU A 134 -9.62 20.23 -16.02
CA LEU A 134 -10.35 20.75 -14.86
C LEU A 134 -10.73 19.67 -13.84
N GLN A 135 -10.71 18.40 -14.26
CA GLN A 135 -11.03 17.25 -13.41
C GLN A 135 -9.75 16.51 -13.03
N GLU A 136 -9.74 15.87 -11.86
CA GLU A 136 -8.57 15.14 -11.33
C GLU A 136 -8.13 14.00 -12.26
N ASP A 137 -9.08 13.35 -12.93
CA ASP A 137 -8.90 12.23 -13.84
C ASP A 137 -8.74 12.66 -15.32
N ASP A 138 -8.65 13.96 -15.61
CA ASP A 138 -8.46 14.47 -16.97
C ASP A 138 -7.00 14.32 -17.41
N GLY A 139 -6.65 13.13 -17.89
CA GLY A 139 -5.30 12.78 -18.29
C GLY A 139 -5.20 11.40 -18.94
N LEU A 140 -3.98 10.87 -19.00
CA LEU A 140 -3.70 9.54 -19.55
C LEU A 140 -2.77 8.79 -18.62
N ASP A 141 -3.05 7.51 -18.41
CA ASP A 141 -2.10 6.60 -17.79
C ASP A 141 -1.02 6.20 -18.79
N ARG A 142 0.24 6.42 -18.41
CA ARG A 142 1.40 5.91 -19.12
C ARG A 142 1.99 4.74 -18.37
N HIS A 143 1.94 3.56 -18.99
CA HIS A 143 2.68 2.41 -18.51
C HIS A 143 4.18 2.63 -18.73
N VAL A 144 4.95 2.50 -17.66
CA VAL A 144 6.40 2.51 -17.71
C VAL A 144 6.88 1.07 -17.91
N PHE A 145 7.63 0.86 -18.97
CA PHE A 145 8.27 -0.42 -19.27
C PHE A 145 9.76 -0.25 -19.01
N VAL A 146 10.27 -0.81 -17.91
CA VAL A 146 11.72 -0.99 -17.75
C VAL A 146 12.06 -2.38 -18.24
N ILE A 147 12.53 -2.46 -19.48
CA ILE A 147 13.11 -3.67 -20.04
C ILE A 147 14.59 -3.67 -19.64
N ASP A 148 14.91 -4.20 -18.45
CA ASP A 148 16.29 -4.60 -18.17
C ASP A 148 16.50 -5.98 -18.82
N ALA A 149 16.98 -5.97 -20.06
CA ALA A 149 17.41 -7.16 -20.75
C ALA A 149 18.85 -7.48 -20.33
N LYS A 150 19.00 -8.57 -19.57
CA LYS A 150 20.23 -9.36 -19.55
C LYS A 150 19.96 -10.76 -20.05
#